data_AF-A0A7M3Y1N4-F1
#
_entry.id   AF-A0A7M3Y1N4-F1
#
_cell.length_a   1.000
_cell.length_b   1.000
_cell.length_c   1.000
_cell.angle_alpha   90.00
_cell.angle_beta   90.00
_cell.angle_gamma   90.00
#
_symmetry.space_group_name_H-M   'P 1'
#
loop_
_entity.id
_entity.type
_entity.pdbx_description
1 polymer ?
#
loop_
_entity_poly.entity_id
_entity_poly.type
_entity_poly.pdbx_seq_one_letter_code
_entity_poly.pdbx_strand_id
1 'polypeptide(L)' 'MRRKQTAFLVTLLIMSSLIFVSQTRPQAPVSSIDPGDTTGEGPMAVDQDEDMIPDIHEVIFGESRNIETPFGVIVIDGL' A
#
# COMPACT_ATOMS: atom_id res chain seq x y z
N MET A 1 12.91 19.57 35.72
CA MET A 1 13.43 18.24 35.28
C MET A 1 12.34 17.22 35.00
N ARG A 2 11.23 17.18 35.77
CA ARG A 2 10.09 16.25 35.57
C ARG A 2 9.51 16.17 34.14
N ARG A 3 9.25 17.30 33.48
CA ARG A 3 8.59 17.31 32.14
C ARG A 3 9.42 16.70 31.00
N LYS A 4 10.75 16.90 31.00
CA LYS A 4 11.63 16.41 29.93
C LYS A 4 11.81 14.89 29.99
N GLN A 5 11.87 14.33 31.20
CA GLN A 5 11.97 12.88 31.41
C GLN A 5 10.67 12.16 31.03
N THR A 6 9.50 12.75 31.35
CA THR A 6 8.20 12.19 30.95
C THR A 6 8.03 12.19 29.42
N ALA A 7 8.42 13.27 28.73
CA ALA A 7 8.35 13.33 27.27
C ALA A 7 9.20 12.23 26.61
N PHE A 8 10.42 12.03 27.10
CA PHE A 8 11.31 10.97 26.61
C PHE A 8 10.72 9.56 26.81
N LEU A 9 10.12 9.31 27.97
CA LEU A 9 9.51 8.01 28.26
C LEU A 9 8.29 7.74 27.36
N VAL A 10 7.45 8.75 27.12
CA VAL A 10 6.30 8.64 26.21
C VAL A 10 6.75 8.38 24.77
N THR A 11 7.78 9.08 24.29
CA THR A 11 8.32 8.82 22.94
C THR A 11 8.87 7.41 22.80
N LEU A 12 9.54 6.89 23.84
CA LEU A 12 10.07 5.52 23.82
C LEU A 12 8.94 4.48 23.77
N LEU A 13 7.85 4.70 24.50
CA LEU A 13 6.67 3.83 24.49
C LEU A 13 5.94 3.83 23.15
N ILE A 14 5.78 5.00 22.51
CA ILE A 14 5.15 5.09 21.19
C ILE A 14 6.01 4.35 20.16
N MET A 15 7.32 4.59 20.17
CA MET A 15 8.24 4.01 19.20
C MET A 15 8.36 2.49 19.36
N SER A 16 8.38 1.99 20.60
CA SER A 16 8.35 0.54 20.85
C SER A 16 7.03 -0.08 20.37
N SER A 17 5.88 0.57 20.65
CA SER A 17 4.58 0.07 20.18
C SER A 17 4.49 -0.05 18.65
N LEU A 18 5.03 0.93 17.93
CA LEU A 18 5.05 0.91 16.46
C LEU A 18 5.90 -0.24 15.91
N ILE A 19 7.07 -0.50 16.50
CA ILE A 19 7.96 -1.60 16.09
C ILE A 19 7.25 -2.95 16.24
N PHE A 20 6.47 -3.14 17.32
CA PHE A 20 5.70 -4.37 17.51
C PHE A 20 4.55 -4.49 16.52
N VAL A 21 3.76 -3.44 16.31
CA VAL A 21 2.65 -3.45 15.33
C VAL A 21 3.17 -3.70 13.91
N SER A 22 4.31 -3.11 13.54
CA SER A 22 4.95 -3.33 12.24
C SER A 22 5.39 -4.78 11.99
N GLN A 23 5.57 -5.59 13.05
CA GLN A 23 5.92 -7.00 12.93
C GLN A 23 4.70 -7.94 12.97
N THR A 24 3.51 -7.42 13.30
CA THR A 24 2.29 -8.23 13.25
C THR A 24 1.86 -8.42 11.80
N ARG A 25 1.59 -9.67 11.41
CA ARG A 25 0.96 -9.94 10.11
C ARG A 25 -0.37 -9.20 10.07
N PRO A 26 -0.71 -8.51 8.97
CA PRO A 26 -2.03 -7.93 8.81
C PRO A 26 -3.10 -9.01 9.04
N GLN A 27 -3.88 -8.86 10.11
CA GLN A 27 -5.02 -9.72 10.43
C GLN A 27 -6.29 -9.12 9.83
N ALA A 28 -6.23 -8.63 8.58
CA ALA A 28 -7.44 -8.25 7.89
C ALA A 28 -8.19 -9.57 7.57
N PRO A 29 -9.46 -9.72 8.00
CA PRO A 29 -10.24 -10.88 7.61
C PRO A 29 -10.38 -10.86 6.09
N VAL A 30 -9.76 -11.84 5.43
CA VAL A 30 -10.04 -12.10 4.02
C VAL A 30 -11.39 -12.80 3.96
N SER A 31 -12.36 -12.18 3.28
CA SER A 31 -13.60 -12.88 2.96
C SER A 31 -13.22 -14.05 2.05
N SER A 32 -13.49 -15.27 2.50
CA SER A 32 -13.27 -16.48 1.71
C SER A 32 -14.64 -17.04 1.39
N ILE A 33 -14.96 -17.11 0.10
CA ILE A 33 -16.12 -17.86 -0.39
C ILE A 33 -15.66 -19.24 -0.82
N ASP A 34 -16.50 -20.26 -0.65
CA ASP A 34 -16.23 -21.57 -1.23
C ASP A 34 -16.10 -21.39 -2.76
N PRO A 35 -15.05 -21.92 -3.41
CA PRO A 35 -14.92 -21.85 -4.86
C PRO A 35 -16.12 -22.44 -5.62
N GLY A 36 -16.92 -23.32 -5.01
CA GLY A 36 -18.17 -23.81 -5.61
C GLY A 36 -19.33 -22.80 -5.58
N ASP A 37 -19.28 -21.83 -4.67
CA ASP A 37 -20.30 -20.80 -4.45
C ASP A 37 -19.92 -19.44 -5.07
N THR A 38 -18.73 -19.35 -5.67
CA THR A 38 -18.31 -18.15 -6.40
C THR A 38 -19.01 -18.06 -7.76
N THR A 39 -19.28 -16.84 -8.24
CA THR A 39 -19.87 -16.62 -9.57
C THR A 39 -18.88 -16.96 -10.70
N GLY A 40 -17.62 -17.25 -10.38
CA GLY A 40 -16.55 -17.48 -11.35
C GLY A 40 -16.13 -16.22 -12.09
N GLU A 41 -16.76 -15.08 -11.78
CA GLU A 41 -16.33 -13.78 -12.24
C GLU A 41 -15.05 -13.44 -11.47
N GLY A 42 -13.97 -13.21 -12.21
CA GLY A 42 -12.82 -12.52 -11.65
C GLY A 42 -13.23 -11.17 -11.08
N PRO A 43 -12.36 -10.48 -10.30
CA PRO A 43 -12.62 -9.09 -9.96
C PRO A 43 -13.01 -8.36 -11.25
N MET A 44 -14.14 -7.62 -11.24
CA MET A 44 -14.60 -6.93 -12.44
C MET A 44 -13.42 -6.12 -12.98
N ALA A 45 -12.95 -6.48 -14.17
CA ALA A 45 -12.10 -5.61 -14.96
C ALA A 45 -13.02 -4.51 -15.46
N VAL A 46 -13.31 -3.56 -14.57
CA VAL A 46 -13.87 -2.27 -14.97
C VAL A 46 -12.77 -1.64 -15.82
N ASP A 47 -13.15 -1.26 -17.02
CA ASP A 47 -12.35 -0.54 -18.00
C ASP A 47 -13.21 0.68 -18.31
N GLN A 48 -12.94 1.77 -17.59
CA GLN A 48 -13.79 2.96 -17.58
C GLN A 48 -13.56 3.83 -18.81
N ASP A 49 -12.36 3.82 -19.39
CA ASP A 49 -11.99 4.64 -20.54
C ASP A 49 -11.95 3.87 -21.88
N GLU A 50 -12.27 2.57 -21.85
CA GLU A 50 -12.40 1.65 -22.98
C GLU A 50 -11.09 1.46 -23.76
N ASP A 51 -9.94 1.54 -23.09
CA ASP A 51 -8.62 1.37 -23.70
C ASP A 51 -8.14 -0.10 -23.74
N MET A 52 -8.98 -1.03 -23.25
CA MET A 52 -8.72 -2.47 -23.08
C MET A 52 -7.72 -2.82 -21.97
N ILE A 53 -7.38 -1.86 -21.11
CA ILE A 53 -6.63 -2.04 -19.88
C ILE A 53 -7.63 -2.02 -18.72
N PRO A 54 -7.58 -2.99 -17.79
CA PRO A 54 -8.41 -2.90 -16.59
C PRO A 54 -7.96 -1.74 -15.70
N ASP A 55 -8.91 -0.98 -15.15
CA ASP A 55 -8.68 0.15 -14.22
C ASP A 55 -7.76 -0.24 -13.06
N ILE A 56 -7.83 -1.50 -12.60
CA ILE A 56 -6.97 -2.02 -11.54
C ILE A 56 -5.49 -1.91 -11.91
N HIS A 57 -5.13 -2.14 -13.18
CA HIS A 57 -3.75 -2.07 -13.64
C HIS A 57 -3.31 -0.61 -13.78
N GLU A 58 -4.18 0.28 -14.24
CA GLU A 58 -3.92 1.72 -14.25
C GLU A 58 -3.69 2.26 -12.84
N VAL A 59 -4.49 1.85 -11.85
CA VAL A 59 -4.29 2.27 -10.45
C VAL A 59 -2.97 1.74 -9.87
N ILE A 60 -2.59 0.49 -10.19
CA ILE A 60 -1.36 -0.12 -9.66
C ILE A 60 -0.10 0.49 -10.31
N PHE A 61 -0.18 0.83 -11.59
CA PHE A 61 0.97 1.25 -12.39
C PHE A 61 0.95 2.72 -12.81
N GLY A 62 -0.02 3.51 -12.37
CA GLY A 62 -0.15 4.94 -12.72
C GLY A 62 0.79 5.88 -11.97
N GLU A 63 1.51 5.40 -10.96
CA GLU A 63 2.51 6.24 -10.26
C GLU A 63 3.76 6.44 -11.13
N SER A 64 4.10 7.71 -11.38
CA SER A 64 5.35 8.07 -12.07
C SER A 64 6.57 7.67 -11.26
N ARG A 65 7.58 7.09 -11.91
CA ARG A 65 8.83 6.68 -11.27
C ARG A 65 9.96 7.63 -11.62
N ASN A 66 10.63 8.14 -10.59
CA ASN A 66 11.82 8.96 -10.73
C ASN A 66 13.07 8.09 -10.65
N ILE A 67 13.87 8.10 -11.72
CA ILE A 67 15.14 7.40 -11.80
C ILE A 67 16.27 8.44 -11.78
N GLU A 68 17.04 8.46 -10.70
CA GLU A 68 18.23 9.29 -10.60
C GLU A 68 19.36 8.66 -11.41
N THR A 69 19.91 9.42 -12.37
CA THR A 69 21.05 9.02 -13.18
C THR A 69 22.19 10.03 -13.05
N PRO A 70 23.43 9.68 -13.44
CA PRO A 70 24.55 10.62 -13.48
C PRO A 70 24.33 11.84 -14.40
N PHE A 71 23.34 11.80 -15.29
CA PHE A 71 23.01 12.86 -16.23
C PHE A 71 21.78 13.68 -15.82
N GLY A 72 21.15 13.36 -14.69
CA GLY A 72 19.93 14.01 -14.20
C GLY A 72 18.85 13.03 -13.77
N VAL A 73 17.70 13.56 -13.35
CA VAL A 73 16.51 12.77 -13.00
C VAL A 73 15.69 12.51 -14.25
N ILE A 74 15.42 11.23 -14.52
CA ILE A 74 14.50 10.80 -15.57
C ILE A 74 13.18 10.44 -14.90
N VAL A 75 12.09 11.08 -15.34
CA VAL A 75 10.74 10.75 -14.91
C VAL A 75 10.15 9.80 -15.95
N ILE A 76 9.69 8.63 -15.51
CA ILE A 76 8.92 7.70 -16.33
C ILE A 76 7.49 7.76 -15.83
N ASP A 77 6.59 8.25 -16.67
CA ASP A 77 5.17 8.28 -16.36
C ASP A 77 4.63 6.85 -16.26
N GLY A 78 3.67 6.67 -15.35
CA GLY A 78 2.94 5.42 -15.20
C GLY A 78 1.99 5.17 -16.37
N LEU A 79 1.21 4.09 -16.28
CA LEU A 79 0.07 3.86 -17.17
C LEU A 79 -1.00 4.95 -16.97
#